data_AF-A0A5C6FGI0-F1
#
_entry.id   AF-A0A5C6FGI0-F1
#
_cell.length_a   1.000
_cell.length_b   1.000
_cell.length_c   1.000
_cell.angle_alpha   90.00
_cell.angle_beta   90.00
_cell.angle_gamma   90.00
#
_symmetry.space_group_name_H-M   'P 1'
#
loop_
_entity.id
_entity.type
_entity.pdbx_description
1 polymer ?
#
loop_
_entity_poly.entity_id
_entity_poly.type
_entity_poly.pdbx_seq_one_letter_code
_entity_poly.pdbx_strand_id
1 'polypeptide(L)'
;MQWPVLPDYGCIPRWPADGQAFIHPDDVAIATRCFPSERVFRRDRFDGVYYHYTYGKIRFRLRPCMWLTVKSDGIDIGDEVETIGLGLERELFVARVWGMHFVRRKGCILYRLRRNETLVPRLYSASQLRLLTDKATVRQGEVEHPTPKWSGQGETITDVDVGD
;
A
#
# COMPACT_ATOMS: atom_id res chain seq x y z
N MET A 1 -5.81 15.96 -22.22
CA MET A 1 -4.77 15.61 -21.23
C MET A 1 -5.18 14.29 -20.62
N GLN A 2 -4.46 13.20 -20.88
CA GLN A 2 -4.77 11.91 -20.27
C GLN A 2 -4.10 11.87 -18.90
N TRP A 3 -4.89 11.92 -17.84
CA TRP A 3 -4.38 11.78 -16.47
C TRP A 3 -3.78 10.37 -16.30
N PRO A 4 -2.73 10.21 -15.48
CA PRO A 4 -2.17 8.89 -15.21
C PRO A 4 -3.25 7.99 -14.60
N VAL A 5 -3.26 6.73 -15.02
CA VAL A 5 -4.15 5.72 -14.44
C VAL A 5 -3.69 5.49 -13.00
N LEU A 6 -4.59 5.74 -12.04
CA LEU A 6 -4.36 5.52 -10.62
C LEU A 6 -4.92 4.14 -10.21
N PRO A 7 -4.30 3.44 -9.24
CA PRO A 7 -3.13 3.87 -8.48
C PRO A 7 -1.83 3.74 -9.27
N ASP A 8 -0.90 4.67 -9.03
CA ASP A 8 0.47 4.60 -9.55
C ASP A 8 1.51 4.85 -8.45
N TYR A 9 2.78 4.57 -8.78
CA TYR A 9 3.86 4.50 -7.80
C TYR A 9 5.05 5.35 -8.25
N GLY A 10 5.75 5.93 -7.29
CA GLY A 10 6.93 6.74 -7.59
C GLY A 10 7.63 7.29 -6.36
N CYS A 11 8.76 7.97 -6.58
CA CYS A 11 9.51 8.63 -5.53
C CYS A 11 9.81 10.10 -5.87
N ILE A 12 10.15 10.87 -4.83
CA ILE A 12 10.55 12.28 -4.94
C ILE A 12 12.00 12.36 -4.44
N PRO A 13 13.00 12.18 -5.33
CA PRO A 13 14.39 12.05 -4.94
C PRO A 13 15.06 13.39 -4.64
N ARG A 14 14.42 14.51 -5.01
CA ARG A 14 14.96 15.86 -4.83
C ARG A 14 13.85 16.83 -4.47
N TRP A 15 14.24 17.90 -3.79
CA TRP A 15 13.34 19.01 -3.49
C TRP A 15 13.02 19.79 -4.77
N PRO A 16 11.75 20.18 -5.00
CA PRO A 16 11.43 21.13 -6.06
C PRO A 16 12.10 22.48 -5.82
N ALA A 17 12.42 23.19 -6.91
CA ALA A 17 13.05 24.51 -6.85
C ALA A 17 12.15 25.55 -6.16
N ASP A 18 10.83 25.45 -6.37
CA ASP A 18 9.82 26.41 -5.85
C ASP A 18 9.49 26.19 -4.36
N GLY A 19 10.32 25.44 -3.62
CA GLY A 19 10.16 25.21 -2.19
C GLY A 19 8.98 24.30 -1.85
N GLN A 20 8.16 24.71 -0.88
CA GLN A 20 7.11 23.87 -0.27
C GLN A 20 5.68 24.14 -0.80
N ALA A 21 5.51 25.08 -1.73
CA ALA A 21 4.18 25.54 -2.16
C ALA A 21 3.30 24.45 -2.81
N PHE A 22 3.91 23.33 -3.22
CA PHE A 22 3.22 22.17 -3.78
C PHE A 22 2.65 21.23 -2.71
N ILE A 23 3.04 21.36 -1.45
CA ILE A 23 2.55 20.52 -0.36
C ILE A 23 1.24 21.12 0.19
N HIS A 24 0.26 20.28 0.53
CA HIS A 24 -0.90 20.75 1.27
C HIS A 24 -0.47 21.36 2.62
N PRO A 25 -1.00 22.53 3.03
CA PRO A 25 -0.59 23.22 4.26
C PRO A 25 -0.56 22.34 5.51
N ASP A 26 -1.63 21.56 5.74
CA ASP A 26 -1.72 20.65 6.90
C ASP A 26 -0.69 19.51 6.87
N ASP A 27 -0.13 19.19 5.70
CA ASP A 27 0.68 18.00 5.49
C ASP A 27 2.18 18.33 5.43
N VAL A 28 2.57 19.61 5.55
CA VAL A 28 3.97 20.08 5.44
C VAL A 28 4.90 19.34 6.38
N ALA A 29 4.53 19.20 7.65
CA ALA A 29 5.35 18.50 8.65
C ALA A 29 5.53 17.00 8.34
N ILE A 30 4.53 16.36 7.73
CA ILE A 30 4.57 14.94 7.36
C ILE A 30 5.42 14.76 6.11
N ALA A 31 5.16 15.57 5.09
CA ALA A 31 5.78 15.52 3.78
C ALA A 31 7.29 15.82 3.84
N THR A 32 7.70 16.82 4.61
CA THR A 32 9.12 17.19 4.84
C THR A 32 9.95 16.09 5.52
N ARG A 33 9.31 15.18 6.27
CA ARG A 33 9.97 13.99 6.84
C ARG A 33 10.03 12.82 5.86
N CYS A 34 9.33 12.93 4.73
CA CYS A 34 9.15 11.87 3.77
C CYS A 34 10.01 12.02 2.52
N PHE A 35 10.23 13.23 2.05
CA PHE A 35 11.10 13.51 0.90
C PHE A 35 12.00 14.73 1.18
N PRO A 36 13.13 14.91 0.46
CA PRO A 36 13.62 14.07 -0.62
C PRO A 36 14.04 12.67 -0.12
N SER A 37 13.57 11.62 -0.79
CA SER A 37 13.96 10.24 -0.44
C SER A 37 13.69 9.26 -1.57
N GLU A 38 14.27 8.07 -1.43
CA GLU A 38 14.00 6.93 -2.30
C GLU A 38 12.78 6.12 -1.87
N ARG A 39 11.96 6.61 -0.92
CA ARG A 39 10.71 5.92 -0.55
C ARG A 39 9.77 5.89 -1.76
N VAL A 40 9.22 4.71 -2.06
CA VAL A 40 8.21 4.55 -3.10
C VAL A 40 6.85 4.82 -2.49
N PHE A 41 6.24 5.93 -2.90
CA PHE A 41 4.89 6.31 -2.52
C PHE A 41 3.90 5.80 -3.56
N ARG A 42 2.70 5.47 -3.09
CA ARG A 42 1.55 5.17 -3.94
C ARG A 42 0.65 6.39 -4.01
N ARG A 43 0.16 6.75 -5.19
CA ARG A 43 -0.90 7.75 -5.36
C ARG A 43 -2.20 7.02 -5.62
N ASP A 44 -3.17 7.22 -4.74
CA ASP A 44 -4.44 6.49 -4.80
C ASP A 44 -5.52 7.24 -5.57
N ARG A 45 -5.54 8.57 -5.47
CA ARG A 45 -6.53 9.42 -6.13
C ARG A 45 -6.03 10.83 -6.36
N PHE A 46 -6.74 11.55 -7.21
CA PHE A 46 -6.58 12.98 -7.45
C PHE A 46 -7.93 13.66 -7.23
N ASP A 47 -7.96 14.73 -6.44
CA ASP A 47 -9.21 15.46 -6.11
C ASP A 47 -9.43 16.72 -6.99
N GLY A 48 -8.62 16.90 -8.02
CA GLY A 48 -8.64 18.08 -8.89
C GLY A 48 -7.54 19.10 -8.55
N VAL A 49 -7.00 19.06 -7.33
CA VAL A 49 -5.92 19.97 -6.90
C VAL A 49 -4.73 19.19 -6.34
N TYR A 50 -4.98 18.17 -5.54
CA TYR A 50 -3.98 17.36 -4.85
C TYR A 50 -4.08 15.88 -5.21
N TYR A 51 -2.93 15.27 -5.39
CA TYR A 51 -2.77 13.82 -5.34
C TYR A 51 -2.69 13.37 -3.88
N HIS A 52 -3.36 12.26 -3.58
CA HIS A 52 -3.37 11.65 -2.25
C HIS A 52 -2.32 10.53 -2.22
N TYR A 53 -1.25 10.76 -1.45
CA TYR A 53 -0.12 9.86 -1.33
C TYR A 53 -0.23 8.97 -0.11
N THR A 54 0.26 7.75 -0.26
CA THR A 54 0.22 6.71 0.76
C THR A 54 1.56 6.02 0.89
N TYR A 55 2.03 5.83 2.13
CA TYR A 55 3.20 5.04 2.48
C TYR A 55 2.94 4.29 3.80
N GLY A 56 2.42 3.07 3.70
CA GLY A 56 1.92 2.35 4.87
C GLY A 56 0.80 3.15 5.55
N LYS A 57 1.02 3.59 6.78
CA LYS A 57 0.06 4.44 7.54
C LYS A 57 0.20 5.94 7.25
N ILE A 58 1.29 6.36 6.61
CA ILE A 58 1.53 7.77 6.31
C ILE A 58 0.63 8.18 5.14
N ARG A 59 0.01 9.35 5.29
CA ARG A 59 -0.88 9.99 4.32
C ARG A 59 -0.51 11.46 4.19
N PHE A 60 -0.45 11.97 2.97
CA PHE A 60 -0.25 13.39 2.70
C PHE A 60 -0.72 13.74 1.28
N ARG A 61 -0.88 15.02 1.01
CA ARG A 61 -1.42 15.57 -0.23
C ARG A 61 -0.40 16.50 -0.88
N LEU A 62 -0.14 16.30 -2.17
CA LEU A 62 0.72 17.18 -2.96
C LEU A 62 0.02 17.59 -4.24
N ARG A 63 0.21 18.84 -4.66
CA ARG A 63 -0.09 19.29 -6.01
C ARG A 63 0.79 18.54 -7.03
N PRO A 64 0.40 18.48 -8.31
CA PRO A 64 1.25 17.93 -9.36
C PRO A 64 2.67 18.50 -9.27
N CYS A 65 3.66 17.63 -9.12
CA CYS A 65 5.07 17.99 -8.99
C CYS A 65 5.94 17.04 -9.81
N MET A 66 7.21 17.40 -10.02
CA MET A 66 8.16 16.46 -10.61
C MET A 66 8.35 15.28 -9.68
N TRP A 67 8.09 14.08 -10.20
CA TRP A 67 8.17 12.82 -9.48
C TRP A 67 8.73 11.77 -10.42
N LEU A 68 9.42 10.77 -9.89
CA LEU A 68 9.96 9.67 -10.68
C LEU A 68 8.97 8.52 -10.61
N THR A 69 8.26 8.25 -11.70
CA THR A 69 7.37 7.09 -11.82
C THR A 69 8.18 5.80 -11.70
N VAL A 70 7.67 4.88 -10.88
CA VAL A 70 8.27 3.57 -10.63
C VAL A 70 7.24 2.50 -10.98
N LYS A 71 7.66 1.49 -11.74
CA LYS A 71 6.81 0.33 -12.04
C LYS A 71 6.63 -0.50 -10.76
N SER A 72 5.38 -0.82 -10.42
CA SER A 72 5.08 -1.70 -9.29
C SER A 72 5.45 -3.15 -9.60
N ASP A 73 5.93 -3.87 -8.59
CA ASP A 73 6.12 -5.32 -8.64
C ASP A 73 4.88 -6.08 -8.11
N GLY A 74 3.78 -5.38 -7.81
CA GLY A 74 2.56 -5.97 -7.21
C GLY A 74 2.60 -6.15 -5.69
N ILE A 75 3.72 -5.81 -5.06
CA ILE A 75 3.94 -5.87 -3.60
C ILE A 75 3.79 -4.45 -3.01
N ASP A 76 2.98 -4.34 -1.96
CA ASP A 76 2.65 -3.10 -1.26
C ASP A 76 3.07 -3.15 0.22
N ILE A 77 3.20 -1.98 0.84
CA ILE A 77 3.39 -1.89 2.30
C ILE A 77 2.14 -2.43 3.01
N GLY A 78 2.36 -3.33 3.96
CA GLY A 78 1.30 -4.03 4.70
C GLY A 78 1.08 -5.46 4.23
N ASP A 79 1.53 -5.82 3.03
CA ASP A 79 1.43 -7.17 2.49
C ASP A 79 2.22 -8.17 3.35
N GLU A 80 1.68 -9.38 3.47
CA GLU A 80 2.39 -10.50 4.06
C GLU A 80 3.11 -11.29 2.97
N VAL A 81 4.40 -11.53 3.20
CA VAL A 81 5.30 -12.17 2.25
C VAL A 81 6.11 -13.25 2.95
N GLU A 82 6.42 -14.31 2.21
CA GLU A 82 7.40 -15.31 2.59
C GLU A 82 8.70 -15.04 1.83
N THR A 83 9.84 -15.07 2.52
CA THR A 83 11.15 -15.01 1.86
C THR A 83 11.41 -16.32 1.11
N ILE A 84 11.73 -16.21 -0.18
CA ILE A 84 12.15 -17.34 -0.99
C ILE A 84 13.67 -17.40 -0.95
N GLY A 85 14.22 -18.50 -0.44
CA GLY A 85 15.65 -18.73 -0.40
C GLY A 85 16.23 -18.77 -1.81
N LEU A 86 17.26 -17.96 -2.06
CA LEU A 86 18.16 -18.15 -3.21
C LEU A 86 19.35 -18.94 -2.69
N GLY A 87 19.31 -20.27 -2.88
CA GLY A 87 20.36 -21.20 -2.43
C GLY A 87 20.20 -21.72 -0.99
N LEU A 88 21.23 -22.42 -0.49
CA LEU A 88 21.24 -23.15 0.78
C LEU A 88 21.41 -22.28 2.05
N GLU A 89 21.67 -20.98 1.93
CA GLU A 89 22.08 -20.13 3.07
C GLU A 89 20.98 -19.22 3.63
N ARG A 90 19.76 -19.21 3.07
CA ARG A 90 18.74 -18.23 3.48
C ARG A 90 17.61 -18.85 4.27
N GLU A 91 17.45 -18.34 5.50
CA GLU A 91 16.30 -18.63 6.35
C GLU A 91 15.00 -18.17 5.65
N LEU A 92 14.07 -19.11 5.52
CA LEU A 92 12.71 -18.87 5.04
C LEU A 92 11.88 -18.39 6.23
N PHE A 93 11.24 -17.24 6.09
CA PHE A 93 10.35 -16.74 7.12
C PHE A 93 9.25 -15.88 6.52
N VAL A 94 8.14 -15.81 7.24
CA VAL A 94 7.03 -14.92 6.94
C VAL A 94 7.27 -13.57 7.63
N ALA A 95 7.02 -12.49 6.89
CA ALA A 95 7.11 -11.13 7.39
C ALA A 95 6.13 -10.20 6.68
N ARG A 96 5.94 -9.02 7.25
CA ARG A 96 5.15 -7.95 6.64
C ARG A 96 6.04 -6.94 5.95
N VAL A 97 5.65 -6.48 4.77
CA VAL A 97 6.32 -5.38 4.07
C VAL A 97 6.09 -4.09 4.88
N TRP A 98 7.18 -3.49 5.34
CA TRP A 98 7.15 -2.26 6.14
C TRP A 98 7.52 -1.01 5.34
N GLY A 99 8.33 -1.17 4.30
CA GLY A 99 8.75 -0.06 3.47
C GLY A 99 9.18 -0.50 2.08
N MET A 100 8.98 0.39 1.12
CA MET A 100 9.41 0.24 -0.27
C MET A 100 10.42 1.34 -0.60
N HIS A 101 11.53 0.97 -1.24
CA HIS A 101 12.62 1.87 -1.58
C HIS A 101 13.08 1.65 -3.02
N PHE A 102 13.09 2.71 -3.83
CA PHE A 102 13.57 2.62 -5.21
C PHE A 102 15.10 2.72 -5.25
N VAL A 103 15.75 1.79 -5.95
CA VAL A 103 17.19 1.83 -6.17
C VAL A 103 17.46 2.25 -7.61
N ARG A 104 17.64 3.54 -7.83
CA ARG A 104 17.81 4.15 -9.16
C ARG A 104 18.83 3.45 -10.04
N ARG A 105 20.01 3.13 -9.50
CA ARG A 105 21.10 2.44 -10.23
C ARG A 105 20.72 1.04 -10.73
N LYS A 106 19.73 0.39 -10.10
CA LYS A 106 19.25 -0.95 -10.45
C LYS A 106 17.88 -0.93 -11.14
N GLY A 107 17.19 0.22 -11.12
CA GLY A 107 15.85 0.36 -11.70
C GLY A 107 14.79 -0.49 -11.02
N CYS A 108 14.95 -0.86 -9.75
CA CYS A 108 14.04 -1.77 -9.05
C CYS A 108 13.65 -1.29 -7.64
N ILE A 109 12.56 -1.83 -7.11
CA ILE A 109 12.12 -1.63 -5.73
C ILE A 109 12.79 -2.67 -4.83
N LEU A 110 13.29 -2.22 -3.69
CA LEU A 110 13.68 -3.06 -2.58
C LEU A 110 12.74 -2.86 -1.38
N TYR A 111 12.44 -3.96 -0.71
CA TYR A 111 11.45 -4.05 0.35
C TYR A 111 12.14 -4.21 1.70
N ARG A 112 11.75 -3.39 2.67
CA ARG A 112 12.09 -3.53 4.08
C ARG A 112 11.02 -4.38 4.74
N LEU A 113 11.42 -5.42 5.46
CA LEU A 113 10.51 -6.34 6.12
C LEU A 113 10.46 -6.08 7.63
N ARG A 114 9.33 -6.40 8.24
CA ARG A 114 9.13 -6.42 9.70
C ARG A 114 8.56 -7.76 10.11
N ARG A 115 9.17 -8.36 11.12
CA ARG A 115 8.69 -9.60 11.76
C ARG A 115 8.31 -9.26 13.19
N ASN A 116 7.04 -9.45 13.54
CA ASN A 116 6.47 -8.99 14.80
C ASN A 116 6.78 -7.50 15.01
N GLU A 117 7.55 -7.17 16.05
CA GLU A 117 7.93 -5.80 16.33
C GLU A 117 9.29 -5.40 15.73
N THR A 118 10.09 -6.36 15.27
CA THR A 118 11.48 -6.16 14.86
C THR A 118 11.59 -5.91 13.35
N LEU A 119 12.35 -4.87 12.99
CA LEU A 119 12.71 -4.61 11.59
C LEU A 119 13.85 -5.52 11.15
N VAL A 120 13.69 -6.16 10.00
CA VAL A 120 14.77 -6.90 9.36
C VAL A 120 15.73 -5.89 8.74
N PRO A 121 17.03 -5.89 9.10
CA PRO A 121 17.97 -4.85 8.65
C PRO A 121 18.20 -4.86 7.12
N ARG A 122 18.10 -6.05 6.52
CA ARG A 122 18.34 -6.26 5.09
C ARG A 122 17.11 -5.88 4.26
N LEU A 123 17.37 -5.36 3.06
CA LEU A 123 16.35 -5.16 2.03
C LEU A 123 16.29 -6.33 1.05
N TYR A 124 15.09 -6.63 0.56
CA TYR A 124 14.79 -7.75 -0.32
C TYR A 124 14.28 -7.26 -1.66
N SER A 125 14.57 -7.97 -2.75
CA SER A 125 13.93 -7.71 -4.05
C SER A 125 12.63 -8.50 -4.20
N ALA A 126 11.76 -8.11 -5.12
CA ALA A 126 10.52 -8.86 -5.41
C ALA A 126 10.80 -10.34 -5.75
N SER A 127 11.89 -10.63 -6.48
CA SER A 127 12.31 -12.00 -6.82
C SER A 127 12.68 -12.88 -5.61
N GLN A 128 12.83 -12.30 -4.43
CA GLN A 128 13.17 -13.00 -3.19
C GLN A 128 11.95 -13.13 -2.26
N LEU A 129 10.78 -12.73 -2.73
CA LEU A 129 9.56 -12.68 -1.94
C LEU A 129 8.43 -13.38 -2.68
N ARG A 130 7.64 -14.14 -1.92
CA ARG A 130 6.36 -14.67 -2.37
C ARG A 130 5.27 -13.94 -1.61
N LEU A 131 4.36 -13.28 -2.32
CA LEU A 131 3.16 -12.72 -1.71
C LEU A 131 2.25 -13.85 -1.22
N LEU A 132 1.83 -13.79 0.04
CA LEU A 132 0.99 -14.84 0.63
C LEU A 132 -0.51 -14.58 0.44
N THR A 133 -0.89 -13.32 0.21
CA THR A 133 -2.29 -12.95 -0.06
C THR A 133 -2.51 -12.85 -1.57
N ASP A 134 -3.54 -13.53 -2.07
CA ASP A 134 -4.00 -13.28 -3.43
C ASP A 134 -4.76 -11.95 -3.47
N LYS A 135 -4.28 -11.00 -4.30
CA LYS A 135 -4.94 -9.71 -4.53
C LYS A 135 -6.00 -9.80 -5.64
N ALA A 136 -6.29 -10.99 -6.16
CA ALA A 136 -7.36 -11.20 -7.12
C ALA A 136 -8.69 -10.70 -6.55
N THR A 137 -9.23 -9.66 -7.17
CA THR A 137 -10.58 -9.19 -6.88
C THR A 137 -11.54 -10.12 -7.61
N VAL A 138 -12.43 -10.79 -6.87
CA VAL A 138 -13.52 -11.57 -7.47
C VAL A 138 -14.32 -10.63 -8.38
N ARG A 139 -14.54 -11.00 -9.64
CA ARG A 139 -15.43 -10.24 -10.53
C ARG A 139 -16.77 -10.07 -9.82
N GLN A 140 -17.30 -8.85 -9.79
CA GLN A 140 -18.67 -8.63 -9.32
C GLN A 140 -19.58 -9.58 -10.10
N GLY A 141 -20.30 -10.46 -9.40
CA GLY A 141 -21.21 -11.40 -10.04
C GLY A 141 -22.26 -10.61 -10.81
N GLU A 142 -22.41 -10.89 -12.11
CA GLU A 142 -23.45 -10.29 -12.97
C GLU A 142 -24.86 -10.81 -12.63
N VAL A 143 -24.96 -11.79 -11.74
CA VAL A 143 -26.23 -12.40 -11.34
C VAL A 143 -26.85 -11.56 -10.22
N GLU A 144 -27.97 -10.90 -10.52
CA GLU A 144 -28.85 -10.35 -9.50
C GLU A 144 -29.35 -11.50 -8.61
N HIS A 145 -28.74 -11.66 -7.44
CA HIS A 145 -29.26 -12.58 -6.44
C HIS A 145 -30.58 -12.01 -5.90
N PRO A 146 -31.70 -12.77 -5.96
CA PRO A 146 -32.95 -12.30 -5.39
C PRO A 146 -32.74 -12.03 -3.90
N THR A 147 -33.05 -10.81 -3.47
CA THR A 147 -33.04 -10.47 -2.05
C THR A 147 -34.03 -11.41 -1.35
N PRO A 148 -33.63 -12.14 -0.30
CA PRO A 148 -34.55 -13.01 0.41
C PRO A 148 -35.72 -12.16 0.92
N LYS A 149 -36.92 -12.45 0.41
CA LYS A 149 -38.16 -11.86 0.91
C LYS A 149 -38.47 -12.57 2.22
N TRP A 150 -38.12 -11.95 3.33
CA TRP A 150 -38.61 -12.41 4.63
C TRP A 150 -40.14 -12.22 4.65
N SER A 151 -40.87 -13.33 4.70
CA SER A 151 -42.34 -13.38 4.73
C SER A 151 -42.95 -13.06 6.10
N GLY A 152 -42.16 -12.61 7.09
CA GLY A 152 -42.60 -12.44 8.48
C GLY A 152 -42.94 -13.73 9.22
N GLN A 153 -42.92 -14.90 8.57
CA GLN A 153 -43.15 -16.19 9.21
C GLN A 153 -41.83 -16.78 9.70
N GLY A 154 -41.47 -16.40 10.92
CA GLY A 154 -40.47 -17.08 11.72
C GLY A 154 -40.92 -17.01 13.17
N GLU A 155 -40.89 -18.14 13.87
CA GLU A 155 -41.15 -18.15 15.30
C GLU A 155 -40.11 -17.26 15.98
N THR A 156 -40.58 -16.21 16.67
CA THR A 156 -39.71 -15.42 17.53
C THR A 156 -39.52 -16.25 18.80
N ILE A 157 -38.35 -16.87 18.95
CA ILE A 157 -37.99 -17.52 20.22
C ILE A 157 -37.89 -16.40 21.27
N THR A 158 -38.87 -16.31 22.15
CA THR A 158 -38.98 -15.26 23.17
C THR A 158 -38.55 -15.71 24.57
N ASP A 159 -38.25 -16.98 24.78
CA ASP A 159 -37.82 -17.48 26.08
C ASP A 159 -36.34 -17.85 26.06
N VAL A 160 -35.49 -16.86 26.34
CA VAL A 160 -34.20 -17.11 26.99
C VAL A 160 -34.39 -16.71 28.45
N ASP A 161 -34.84 -17.66 29.27
CA ASP A 161 -34.78 -17.53 30.73
C ASP A 161 -33.30 -17.43 31.13
N VAL A 162 -32.83 -16.21 31.36
CA VAL A 162 -31.57 -15.97 32.05
C VAL A 162 -31.88 -16.06 33.53
N GLY A 163 -31.81 -17.27 34.09
CA GLY A 163 -31.93 -17.51 35.52
C GLY A 163 -30.78 -16.85 36.29
N ASP A 164 -31.14 -16.22 37.41
CA ASP A 164 -30.26 -15.60 38.43
C ASP A 164 -29.24 -16.57 39.05
#